data_AF-A0A7K2MQD3-F1
#
_entry.id   AF-A0A7K2MQD3-F1
#
_cell.length_a   1.000
_cell.length_b   1.000
_cell.length_c   1.000
_cell.angle_alpha   90.00
_cell.angle_beta   90.00
_cell.angle_gamma   90.00
#
_symmetry.space_group_name_H-M   'P 1'
#
loop_
_entity.id
_entity.type
_entity.pdbx_description
1 polymer ?
#
loop_
_entity_poly.entity_id
_entity_poly.type
_entity_poly.pdbx_seq_one_letter_code
_entity_poly.pdbx_strand_id
1 'polypeptide(L)'
;VPRARHLDAPGWVTVRGMEPIDADYGLLVDNLLDLSHETYLHGGYIGTPEVAETPITTEVDEGAGIVRVSRHMDDAECPPFYARSTGISGRIDRRQDIEYHAPCLYVLHSRVAPTGSVPAPDGSDPDGFHTEITYAITPSGEGKVYDFWAVSRDWATDDAEVTEFLYKNNRTVVMQDVDALNLLQRTLGGERSGYRELSI
;
A
#
# COMPACT_ATOMS: atom_id res chain seq x y z
N VAL A 1 9.91 -18.64 -4.31
CA VAL A 1 9.40 -17.78 -3.22
C VAL A 1 9.54 -16.34 -3.68
N PRO A 2 8.42 -15.62 -3.87
CA PRO A 2 8.40 -14.17 -4.12
C PRO A 2 9.23 -13.41 -3.08
N ARG A 3 9.80 -12.25 -3.44
CA ARG A 3 10.71 -11.50 -2.56
C ARG A 3 10.45 -9.99 -2.60
N ALA A 4 10.29 -9.39 -1.43
CA ALA A 4 10.38 -7.95 -1.19
C ALA A 4 11.85 -7.54 -1.03
N ARG A 5 12.55 -7.36 -2.16
CA ARG A 5 14.02 -7.17 -2.21
C ARG A 5 14.49 -5.87 -1.54
N HIS A 6 13.64 -4.85 -1.52
CA HIS A 6 13.92 -3.57 -0.86
C HIS A 6 14.15 -3.71 0.65
N LEU A 7 13.68 -4.79 1.28
CA LEU A 7 13.87 -5.02 2.72
C LEU A 7 15.32 -5.39 3.10
N ASP A 8 16.14 -5.87 2.15
CA ASP A 8 17.55 -6.21 2.36
C ASP A 8 18.52 -5.45 1.43
N ALA A 9 17.99 -4.58 0.56
CA ALA A 9 18.78 -3.80 -0.38
C ALA A 9 19.51 -2.63 0.30
N PRO A 10 20.77 -2.35 -0.07
CA PRO A 10 21.47 -1.16 0.38
C PRO A 10 20.79 0.11 -0.13
N GLY A 11 20.85 1.19 0.66
CA GLY A 11 20.25 2.49 0.30
C GLY A 11 18.78 2.62 0.69
N TRP A 12 18.15 1.56 1.20
CA TRP A 12 16.76 1.60 1.67
C TRP A 12 16.69 1.76 3.19
N VAL A 13 15.74 2.58 3.65
CA VAL A 13 15.39 2.71 5.06
C VAL A 13 13.96 2.22 5.26
N THR A 14 13.80 1.25 6.16
CA THR A 14 12.54 0.56 6.39
C THR A 14 12.01 0.79 7.80
N VAL A 15 10.75 1.20 7.88
CA VAL A 15 9.94 1.08 9.10
C VAL A 15 9.00 -0.11 8.97
N ARG A 16 8.67 -0.77 10.07
CA ARG A 16 7.88 -2.01 10.04
C ARG A 16 7.13 -2.24 11.34
N GLY A 17 6.08 -3.06 11.26
CA GLY A 17 5.31 -3.52 12.39
C GLY A 17 4.59 -4.83 12.08
N MET A 18 3.79 -5.27 13.03
CA MET A 18 2.87 -6.38 12.86
C MET A 18 1.65 -6.11 13.71
N GLU A 19 0.47 -6.26 13.13
CA GLU A 19 -0.79 -6.14 13.86
C GLU A 19 -1.58 -7.46 13.76
N PRO A 20 -2.12 -7.97 14.87
CA PRO A 20 -3.05 -9.09 14.85
C PRO A 20 -4.45 -8.61 14.46
N ILE A 21 -5.12 -9.38 13.60
CA ILE A 21 -6.48 -9.11 13.17
C ILE A 21 -7.33 -10.35 13.47
N ASP A 22 -8.45 -10.15 14.16
CA ASP A 22 -9.47 -11.16 14.46
C ASP A 22 -10.49 -11.20 13.30
N ALA A 23 -9.98 -11.43 12.09
CA ALA A 23 -10.74 -11.59 10.85
C ALA A 23 -10.15 -12.70 9.98
N ASP A 24 -10.98 -13.25 9.10
CA ASP A 24 -10.54 -14.18 8.07
C ASP A 24 -9.49 -13.53 7.16
N TYR A 25 -8.51 -14.34 6.78
CA TYR A 25 -7.42 -13.93 5.91
C TYR A 25 -7.91 -13.33 4.57
N GLY A 26 -9.01 -13.85 4.00
CA GLY A 26 -9.57 -13.36 2.76
C GLY A 26 -10.04 -11.91 2.86
N LEU A 27 -10.61 -11.51 4.00
CA LEU A 27 -11.07 -10.13 4.20
C LEU A 27 -9.91 -9.12 4.19
N LEU A 28 -8.75 -9.49 4.74
CA LEU A 28 -7.56 -8.65 4.65
C LEU A 28 -7.03 -8.56 3.22
N VAL A 29 -7.01 -9.67 2.48
CA VAL A 29 -6.59 -9.66 1.07
C VAL A 29 -7.51 -8.77 0.23
N ASP A 30 -8.83 -8.89 0.42
CA ASP A 30 -9.82 -8.06 -0.26
C ASP A 30 -9.63 -6.58 0.09
N ASN A 31 -9.43 -6.26 1.38
CA ASN A 31 -9.13 -4.89 1.82
C ASN A 31 -7.90 -4.32 1.12
N LEU A 32 -6.79 -5.06 1.07
CA LEU A 32 -5.55 -4.58 0.47
C LEU A 32 -5.62 -4.41 -1.06
N LEU A 33 -6.44 -5.23 -1.73
CA LEU A 33 -6.61 -5.18 -3.19
C LEU A 33 -7.67 -4.16 -3.63
N ASP A 34 -8.63 -3.81 -2.78
CA ASP A 34 -9.63 -2.79 -3.06
C ASP A 34 -9.13 -1.39 -2.69
N LEU A 35 -8.56 -0.65 -3.64
CA LEU A 35 -8.11 0.72 -3.38
C LEU A 35 -9.24 1.76 -3.28
N SER A 36 -10.51 1.37 -3.41
CA SER A 36 -11.64 2.30 -3.33
C SER A 36 -11.94 2.76 -1.90
N HIS A 37 -11.59 1.95 -0.89
CA HIS A 37 -11.81 2.29 0.52
C HIS A 37 -10.90 3.42 1.01
N GLU A 38 -9.77 3.68 0.33
CA GLU A 38 -8.74 4.64 0.78
C GLU A 38 -9.32 6.04 1.05
N THR A 39 -10.25 6.50 0.21
CA THR A 39 -10.88 7.82 0.34
C THR A 39 -11.85 7.90 1.52
N TYR A 40 -12.44 6.79 1.94
CA TYR A 40 -13.46 6.75 2.99
C TYR A 40 -12.89 6.39 4.36
N LEU A 41 -12.01 5.38 4.40
CA LEU A 41 -11.45 4.85 5.64
C LEU A 41 -10.23 5.67 6.10
N HIS A 42 -9.42 6.15 5.14
CA HIS A 42 -8.16 6.86 5.42
C HIS A 42 -8.22 8.35 5.06
N GLY A 43 -9.43 8.93 5.10
CA GLY A 43 -9.64 10.36 4.85
C GLY A 43 -8.74 11.22 5.72
N GLY A 44 -7.89 12.03 5.08
CA GLY A 44 -6.90 12.88 5.76
C GLY A 44 -5.50 12.29 5.94
N TYR A 45 -5.27 11.04 5.53
CA TYR A 45 -3.95 10.40 5.54
C TYR A 45 -3.46 10.08 4.11
N ILE A 46 -4.06 9.07 3.47
CA ILE A 46 -3.68 8.62 2.13
C ILE A 46 -4.79 8.80 1.08
N GLY A 47 -6.05 8.90 1.50
CA GLY A 47 -7.17 9.20 0.62
C GLY A 47 -7.20 10.68 0.23
N THR A 48 -6.72 11.01 -0.98
CA THR A 48 -6.88 12.34 -1.58
C THR A 48 -7.93 12.30 -2.69
N PRO A 49 -8.55 13.44 -3.06
CA PRO A 49 -9.52 13.48 -4.17
C PRO A 49 -8.95 12.92 -5.49
N GLU A 50 -7.68 13.22 -5.79
CA GLU A 50 -7.00 12.76 -7.01
C GLU A 50 -6.87 11.23 -7.04
N VAL A 51 -6.65 10.60 -5.88
CA VAL A 51 -6.60 9.14 -5.71
C VAL A 51 -7.96 8.52 -6.01
N ALA A 52 -9.05 9.18 -5.61
CA ALA A 52 -10.42 8.70 -5.83
C ALA A 52 -10.86 8.84 -7.30
N GLU A 53 -10.39 9.88 -7.99
CA GLU A 53 -10.78 10.19 -9.38
C GLU A 53 -9.97 9.43 -10.43
N THR A 54 -8.82 8.87 -10.05
CA THR A 54 -7.93 8.16 -10.99
C THR A 54 -8.29 6.67 -11.10
N PRO A 55 -8.64 6.19 -12.32
CA PRO A 55 -9.01 4.79 -12.52
C PRO A 55 -7.82 3.87 -12.26
N ILE A 56 -8.14 2.65 -11.84
CA ILE A 56 -7.18 1.55 -11.70
C ILE A 56 -7.27 0.61 -12.90
N THR A 57 -6.17 -0.04 -13.23
CA THR A 57 -6.14 -1.18 -14.16
C THR A 57 -5.75 -2.44 -13.41
N THR A 58 -6.41 -3.55 -13.70
CA THR A 58 -6.16 -4.84 -13.05
C THR A 58 -5.78 -5.90 -14.08
N GLU A 59 -4.74 -6.67 -13.78
CA GLU A 59 -4.29 -7.83 -14.56
C GLU A 59 -4.15 -9.05 -13.64
N VAL A 60 -4.58 -10.21 -14.12
CA VAL A 60 -4.44 -11.48 -13.39
C VAL A 60 -3.60 -12.45 -14.20
N ASP A 61 -2.50 -12.91 -13.63
CA ASP A 61 -1.68 -14.00 -14.14
C ASP A 61 -1.92 -15.24 -13.27
N GLU A 62 -2.89 -16.06 -13.67
CA GLU A 62 -3.25 -17.30 -12.97
C GLU A 62 -2.09 -18.31 -12.94
N GLY A 63 -1.25 -18.33 -13.99
CA GLY A 63 -0.14 -19.26 -14.12
C GLY A 63 1.01 -18.94 -13.16
N ALA A 64 1.26 -17.64 -12.93
CA ALA A 64 2.22 -17.16 -11.94
C ALA A 64 1.63 -17.02 -10.53
N GLY A 65 0.30 -17.01 -10.39
CA GLY A 65 -0.38 -16.74 -9.12
C GLY A 65 -0.24 -15.29 -8.66
N ILE A 66 -0.28 -14.35 -9.61
CA ILE A 66 -0.06 -12.91 -9.35
C ILE A 66 -1.27 -12.10 -9.82
N VAL A 67 -1.74 -11.18 -8.97
CA VAL A 67 -2.68 -10.11 -9.35
C VAL A 67 -1.91 -8.80 -9.36
N ARG A 68 -2.08 -8.00 -10.41
CA ARG A 68 -1.48 -6.67 -10.54
C ARG A 68 -2.55 -5.61 -10.59
N VAL A 69 -2.35 -4.52 -9.86
CA VAL A 69 -3.23 -3.35 -9.88
C VAL A 69 -2.37 -2.10 -10.04
N SER A 70 -2.67 -1.27 -11.03
CA SER A 70 -1.91 -0.04 -11.29
C SER A 70 -2.81 1.18 -11.24
N ARG A 71 -2.29 2.26 -10.63
CA ARG A 71 -2.88 3.60 -10.63
C ARG A 71 -1.78 4.62 -10.97
N HIS A 72 -1.92 5.26 -12.12
CA HIS A 72 -0.95 6.22 -12.63
C HIS A 72 -1.59 7.61 -12.70
N MET A 73 -1.05 8.54 -11.92
CA MET A 73 -1.52 9.92 -11.81
C MET A 73 -0.48 10.84 -12.45
N ASP A 74 -0.84 11.43 -13.59
CA ASP A 74 0.00 12.39 -14.31
C ASP A 74 -0.35 13.82 -13.91
N ASP A 75 0.68 14.68 -13.84
CA ASP A 75 0.51 16.10 -13.55
C ASP A 75 -0.39 16.32 -12.34
N ALA A 76 -0.05 15.74 -11.20
CA ALA A 76 -0.77 15.85 -9.93
C ALA A 76 -0.15 16.94 -9.02
N GLU A 77 -0.94 17.44 -8.07
CA GLU A 77 -0.40 18.31 -7.03
C GLU A 77 0.53 17.52 -6.11
N CYS A 78 1.72 18.05 -5.83
CA CYS A 78 2.66 17.39 -4.93
C CYS A 78 2.14 17.46 -3.48
N PRO A 79 1.87 16.32 -2.81
CA PRO A 79 1.41 16.35 -1.43
C PRO A 79 2.44 17.05 -0.52
N PRO A 80 2.02 17.87 0.46
CA PRO A 80 2.93 18.66 1.28
C PRO A 80 4.02 17.85 1.99
N PHE A 81 3.73 16.59 2.33
CA PHE A 81 4.71 15.68 2.91
C PHE A 81 5.85 15.38 1.93
N TYR A 82 5.54 15.01 0.68
CA TYR A 82 6.56 14.77 -0.35
C TYR A 82 7.33 16.06 -0.66
N ALA A 83 6.64 17.17 -0.93
CA ALA A 83 7.32 18.44 -1.23
C ALA A 83 8.38 18.84 -0.19
N ARG A 84 8.09 18.67 1.12
CA ARG A 84 9.05 18.97 2.20
C ARG A 84 10.19 17.97 2.29
N SER A 85 9.90 16.68 2.11
CA SER A 85 10.85 15.60 2.39
C SER A 85 11.73 15.22 1.18
N THR A 86 11.26 15.50 -0.02
CA THR A 86 11.98 15.26 -1.28
C THR A 86 12.56 16.55 -1.87
N GLY A 87 12.04 17.71 -1.47
CA GLY A 87 12.41 19.01 -2.02
C GLY A 87 11.79 19.31 -3.39
N ILE A 88 10.89 18.44 -3.90
CA ILE A 88 10.18 18.70 -5.15
C ILE A 88 9.37 19.99 -5.04
N SER A 89 9.54 20.86 -6.02
CA SER A 89 8.69 22.02 -6.25
C SER A 89 7.85 21.83 -7.51
N GLY A 90 6.54 22.04 -7.42
CA GLY A 90 5.63 22.00 -8.57
C GLY A 90 4.80 20.71 -8.66
N ARG A 91 4.44 20.35 -9.90
CA ARG A 91 3.60 19.20 -10.22
C ARG A 91 4.43 17.92 -10.29
N ILE A 92 3.79 16.80 -9.97
CA ILE A 92 4.42 15.48 -9.94
C ILE A 92 3.68 14.48 -10.81
N ASP A 93 4.41 13.47 -11.26
CA ASP A 93 3.82 12.21 -11.70
C ASP A 93 3.95 11.21 -10.55
N ARG A 94 2.81 10.61 -10.17
CA ARG A 94 2.74 9.57 -9.14
C ARG A 94 2.34 8.25 -9.79
N ARG A 95 3.09 7.20 -9.49
CA ARG A 95 2.79 5.82 -9.91
C ARG A 95 2.61 4.96 -8.68
N GLN A 96 1.61 4.10 -8.73
CA GLN A 96 1.38 3.04 -7.75
C GLN A 96 1.13 1.77 -8.54
N ASP A 97 2.02 0.80 -8.41
CA ASP A 97 1.94 -0.50 -9.06
C ASP A 97 1.98 -1.57 -7.98
N ILE A 98 0.89 -2.30 -7.84
CA ILE A 98 0.71 -3.34 -6.84
C ILE A 98 0.94 -4.68 -7.48
N GLU A 99 1.68 -5.54 -6.80
CA GLU A 99 1.73 -6.96 -7.06
C GLU A 99 1.30 -7.73 -5.82
N TYR A 100 0.22 -8.51 -5.96
CA TYR A 100 -0.17 -9.51 -4.98
C TYR A 100 0.25 -10.88 -5.46
N HIS A 101 1.29 -11.41 -4.83
CA HIS A 101 1.80 -12.76 -5.02
C HIS A 101 1.09 -13.70 -4.05
N ALA A 102 0.13 -14.46 -4.56
CA ALA A 102 -0.68 -15.33 -3.74
C ALA A 102 0.19 -16.44 -3.08
N PRO A 103 -0.10 -16.82 -1.83
CA PRO A 103 -1.21 -16.36 -1.00
C PRO A 103 -0.79 -15.30 0.05
N CYS A 104 0.39 -14.68 0.00
CA CYS A 104 0.86 -14.03 1.23
C CYS A 104 1.71 -12.78 1.07
N LEU A 105 2.00 -12.33 -0.14
CA LEU A 105 2.87 -11.19 -0.32
C LEU A 105 2.21 -10.15 -1.22
N TYR A 106 1.85 -9.03 -0.62
CA TYR A 106 1.47 -7.81 -1.33
C TYR A 106 2.65 -6.85 -1.33
N VAL A 107 2.98 -6.30 -2.49
CA VAL A 107 3.99 -5.25 -2.66
C VAL A 107 3.39 -4.12 -3.48
N LEU A 108 3.38 -2.91 -2.95
CA LEU A 108 3.06 -1.69 -3.69
C LEU A 108 4.34 -0.91 -3.96
N HIS A 109 4.64 -0.81 -5.24
CA HIS A 109 5.71 0.00 -5.81
C HIS A 109 5.16 1.42 -6.01
N SER A 110 5.57 2.37 -5.17
CA SER A 110 5.23 3.78 -5.37
C SER A 110 6.41 4.56 -5.87
N ARG A 111 6.17 5.38 -6.90
CA ARG A 111 7.12 6.35 -7.41
C ARG A 111 6.48 7.73 -7.43
N VAL A 112 7.21 8.72 -6.93
CA VAL A 112 6.88 10.14 -7.08
C VAL A 112 8.05 10.84 -7.77
N ALA A 113 7.80 11.62 -8.81
CA ALA A 113 8.83 12.40 -9.50
C ALA A 113 8.24 13.70 -10.06
N PRO A 114 9.05 14.75 -10.35
CA PRO A 114 8.57 15.93 -11.08
C PRO A 114 7.93 15.54 -12.42
N THR A 115 6.85 16.21 -12.80
CA THR A 115 6.11 15.89 -14.04
C THR A 115 7.01 15.84 -15.27
N GLY A 116 6.87 14.77 -16.06
CA GLY A 116 7.67 14.52 -17.26
C GLY A 116 9.03 13.85 -17.00
N SER A 117 9.39 13.60 -15.74
CA SER A 117 10.62 12.89 -15.38
C SER A 117 10.42 11.39 -15.49
N VAL A 118 11.22 10.75 -16.35
CA VAL A 118 11.19 9.29 -16.58
C VAL A 118 12.55 8.68 -16.19
N PRO A 119 12.57 7.40 -15.78
CA PRO A 119 13.83 6.69 -15.59
C PRO A 119 14.71 6.77 -16.83
N ALA A 120 16.02 6.85 -16.62
CA ALA A 120 17.01 6.86 -17.68
C ALA A 120 17.02 5.52 -18.44
N PRO A 121 17.54 5.49 -19.69
CA PRO A 121 17.58 4.28 -20.49
C PRO A 121 18.37 3.11 -19.88
N ASP A 122 19.27 3.40 -18.93
CA ASP A 122 20.04 2.39 -18.19
C ASP A 122 19.30 1.86 -16.95
N GLY A 123 18.07 2.32 -16.71
CA GLY A 123 17.21 1.93 -15.59
C GLY A 123 17.46 2.73 -14.31
N SER A 124 18.44 3.65 -14.28
CA SER A 124 18.59 4.58 -13.16
C SER A 124 17.45 5.59 -13.14
N ASP A 125 17.07 6.05 -11.95
CA ASP A 125 15.95 6.98 -11.79
C ASP A 125 16.28 8.07 -10.77
N PRO A 126 17.20 8.99 -11.10
CA PRO A 126 17.73 9.97 -10.15
C PRO A 126 16.70 11.02 -9.72
N ASP A 127 15.62 11.19 -10.50
CA ASP A 127 14.54 12.14 -10.21
C ASP A 127 13.33 11.45 -9.54
N GLY A 128 13.38 10.12 -9.41
CA GLY A 128 12.35 9.29 -8.81
C GLY A 128 12.58 9.07 -7.32
N PHE A 129 11.54 9.32 -6.53
CA PHE A 129 11.49 9.00 -5.10
C PHE A 129 10.65 7.74 -4.92
N HIS A 130 11.28 6.64 -4.51
CA HIS A 130 10.65 5.32 -4.43
C HIS A 130 10.21 4.99 -3.01
N THR A 131 8.99 4.50 -2.88
CA THR A 131 8.46 3.97 -1.63
C THR A 131 7.83 2.61 -1.89
N GLU A 132 8.31 1.60 -1.19
CA GLU A 132 7.87 0.21 -1.29
C GLU A 132 7.07 -0.14 -0.04
N ILE A 133 5.77 -0.38 -0.21
CA ILE A 133 4.89 -0.82 0.86
C ILE A 133 4.69 -2.33 0.74
N THR A 134 4.94 -3.07 1.81
CA THR A 134 4.86 -4.52 1.82
C THR A 134 3.93 -4.99 2.91
N TYR A 135 3.02 -5.89 2.57
CA TYR A 135 2.24 -6.66 3.53
C TYR A 135 2.55 -8.14 3.33
N ALA A 136 3.07 -8.78 4.38
CA ALA A 136 3.25 -10.22 4.45
C ALA A 136 2.16 -10.81 5.34
N ILE A 137 1.23 -11.52 4.71
CA ILE A 137 -0.04 -11.92 5.32
C ILE A 137 0.06 -13.37 5.77
N THR A 138 -0.19 -13.65 7.05
CA THR A 138 -0.04 -15.00 7.61
C THR A 138 -1.24 -15.40 8.45
N PRO A 139 -2.06 -16.38 8.01
CA PRO A 139 -3.10 -16.95 8.86
C PRO A 139 -2.50 -17.45 10.19
N SER A 140 -3.06 -17.02 11.31
CA SER A 140 -2.55 -17.32 12.66
C SER A 140 -3.47 -18.28 13.44
N GLY A 141 -4.68 -18.49 12.95
CA GLY A 141 -5.68 -19.42 13.46
C GLY A 141 -6.99 -19.30 12.68
N GLU A 142 -8.02 -20.04 13.10
CA GLU A 142 -9.36 -19.89 12.52
C GLU A 142 -9.88 -18.46 12.77
N GLY A 143 -10.24 -17.76 11.69
CA GLY A 143 -10.72 -16.37 11.75
C GLY A 143 -9.68 -15.38 12.30
N LYS A 144 -8.39 -15.67 12.15
CA LYS A 144 -7.29 -14.81 12.63
C LYS A 144 -6.14 -14.75 11.64
N VAL A 145 -5.58 -13.56 11.48
CA VAL A 145 -4.44 -13.30 10.58
C VAL A 145 -3.46 -12.34 11.24
N TYR A 146 -2.17 -12.55 10.99
CA TYR A 146 -1.14 -11.55 11.26
C TYR A 146 -0.86 -10.77 9.99
N ASP A 147 -0.88 -9.45 10.12
CA ASP A 147 -0.48 -8.54 9.06
C ASP A 147 0.90 -7.95 9.37
N PHE A 148 1.93 -8.44 8.69
CA PHE A 148 3.29 -7.91 8.81
C PHE A 148 3.51 -6.84 7.75
N TRP A 149 3.53 -5.58 8.17
CA TRP A 149 3.69 -4.46 7.26
C TRP A 149 5.09 -3.85 7.32
N ALA A 150 5.55 -3.33 6.18
CA ALA A 150 6.77 -2.57 6.08
C ALA A 150 6.63 -1.45 5.05
N VAL A 151 7.23 -0.29 5.34
CA VAL A 151 7.35 0.83 4.41
C VAL A 151 8.82 1.13 4.26
N SER A 152 9.34 0.96 3.05
CA SER A 152 10.75 1.19 2.73
C SER A 152 10.87 2.32 1.74
N ARG A 153 11.87 3.17 1.91
CA ARG A 153 12.15 4.29 1.00
C ARG A 153 13.63 4.39 0.67
N ASP A 154 13.94 4.91 -0.51
CA ASP A 154 15.31 5.22 -0.95
C ASP A 154 15.67 6.72 -0.86
N TRP A 155 14.77 7.51 -0.27
CA TRP A 155 14.90 8.95 -0.13
C TRP A 155 14.76 9.41 1.32
N ALA A 156 15.32 10.59 1.64
CA ALA A 156 15.40 11.11 3.01
C ALA A 156 15.83 10.02 4.01
N THR A 157 16.86 9.25 3.64
CA THR A 157 17.31 8.05 4.36
C THR A 157 17.93 8.40 5.71
N ASP A 158 18.64 9.52 5.79
CA ASP A 158 19.23 10.03 7.02
C ASP A 158 18.28 10.90 7.86
N ASP A 159 17.02 11.04 7.43
CA ASP A 159 16.01 11.88 8.09
C ASP A 159 15.18 11.07 9.11
N ALA A 160 15.45 11.31 10.39
CA ALA A 160 14.75 10.66 11.50
C ALA A 160 13.29 11.14 11.65
N GLU A 161 12.97 12.38 11.27
CA GLU A 161 11.60 12.89 11.34
C GLU A 161 10.72 12.25 10.27
N VAL A 162 11.23 12.09 9.05
CA VAL A 162 10.55 11.34 7.98
C VAL A 162 10.34 9.87 8.41
N THR A 163 11.35 9.26 9.03
CA THR A 163 11.24 7.89 9.55
C THR A 163 10.10 7.75 10.57
N GLU A 164 10.08 8.61 11.58
CA GLU A 164 9.06 8.59 12.63
C GLU A 164 7.67 8.90 12.09
N PHE A 165 7.58 9.86 11.15
CA PHE A 165 6.33 10.20 10.48
C PHE A 165 5.76 8.99 9.72
N LEU A 166 6.57 8.33 8.88
CA LEU A 166 6.12 7.18 8.10
C LEU A 166 5.69 6.01 8.99
N TYR A 167 6.41 5.75 10.08
CA TYR A 167 6.02 4.72 11.04
C TYR A 167 4.65 5.02 11.66
N LYS A 168 4.46 6.23 12.21
CA LYS A 168 3.20 6.64 12.85
C LYS A 168 2.04 6.69 11.86
N ASN A 169 2.27 7.27 10.68
CA ASN A 169 1.27 7.39 9.64
C ASN A 169 0.80 6.01 9.17
N ASN A 170 1.73 5.13 8.80
CA ASN A 170 1.38 3.79 8.32
C ASN A 170 0.67 2.97 9.40
N ARG A 171 1.18 2.99 10.64
CA ARG A 171 0.52 2.28 11.74
C ARG A 171 -0.89 2.81 12.00
N THR A 172 -1.12 4.11 11.87
CA THR A 172 -2.46 4.70 12.05
C THR A 172 -3.43 4.19 10.99
N VAL A 173 -3.00 4.16 9.72
CA VAL A 173 -3.77 3.61 8.59
C VAL A 173 -4.07 2.12 8.81
N VAL A 174 -3.05 1.30 9.12
CA VAL A 174 -3.23 -0.14 9.39
C VAL A 174 -4.20 -0.38 10.55
N MET A 175 -4.16 0.43 11.61
CA MET A 175 -5.11 0.27 12.72
C MET A 175 -6.56 0.60 12.33
N GLN A 176 -6.78 1.48 11.36
CA GLN A 176 -8.13 1.73 10.82
C GLN A 176 -8.66 0.49 10.08
N ASP A 177 -7.80 -0.18 9.31
CA ASP A 177 -8.13 -1.45 8.65
C ASP A 177 -8.41 -2.55 9.67
N VAL A 178 -7.55 -2.69 10.69
CA VAL A 178 -7.72 -3.67 11.78
C VAL A 178 -9.10 -3.48 12.44
N ASP A 179 -9.47 -2.26 12.78
CA ASP A 179 -10.75 -1.95 13.41
C ASP A 179 -11.94 -2.29 12.49
N ALA A 180 -11.85 -1.92 11.20
CA ALA A 180 -12.87 -2.19 10.20
C ALA A 180 -13.04 -3.69 9.94
N LEU A 181 -11.95 -4.42 9.73
CA LEU A 181 -11.94 -5.86 9.47
C LEU A 181 -12.48 -6.66 10.65
N ASN A 182 -12.06 -6.31 11.87
CA ASN A 182 -12.58 -6.94 13.08
C ASN A 182 -14.09 -6.70 13.24
N LEU A 183 -14.58 -5.51 12.88
CA LEU A 183 -16.01 -5.20 12.89
C LEU A 183 -16.77 -5.97 11.81
N LEU A 184 -16.22 -6.04 10.59
CA LEU A 184 -16.79 -6.78 9.48
C LEU A 184 -16.94 -8.27 9.83
N GLN A 185 -15.87 -8.90 10.34
CA GLN A 185 -15.90 -10.30 10.75
C GLN A 185 -16.98 -10.60 11.80
N ARG A 186 -17.12 -9.73 12.82
CA ARG A 186 -18.18 -9.87 13.83
C ARG A 186 -19.57 -9.71 13.22
N THR A 187 -19.71 -8.83 12.24
CA THR A 187 -20.98 -8.59 11.55
C THR A 187 -21.38 -9.82 10.74
N LEU A 188 -20.49 -10.34 9.91
CA LEU A 188 -20.68 -11.56 9.12
C LEU A 188 -21.02 -12.77 10.01
N GLY A 189 -20.36 -12.91 11.16
CA GLY A 189 -20.66 -13.98 12.12
C GLY A 189 -22.06 -13.89 12.77
N GLY A 190 -22.70 -12.72 12.73
CA GLY A 190 -24.05 -12.48 13.24
C GLY A 190 -25.15 -12.53 12.17
N GLU A 191 -24.79 -12.70 10.89
CA GLU A 191 -25.75 -12.66 9.79
C GLU A 191 -26.68 -13.88 9.77
N ARG A 192 -27.91 -13.66 9.27
CA ARG A 192 -28.89 -14.73 9.13
C ARG A 192 -28.45 -15.68 8.01
N SER A 193 -28.67 -16.98 8.23
CA SER A 193 -28.47 -18.02 7.22
C SER A 193 -29.05 -17.61 5.86
N GLY A 194 -28.22 -17.59 4.81
CA GLY A 194 -28.60 -17.22 3.45
C GLY A 194 -28.21 -15.79 3.03
N TYR A 195 -27.63 -15.00 3.92
CA TYR A 195 -26.94 -13.77 3.53
C TYR A 195 -25.61 -14.12 2.83
N ARG A 196 -25.25 -13.35 1.80
CA ARG A 196 -24.02 -13.53 1.04
C ARG A 196 -23.43 -12.15 0.79
N GLU A 197 -22.24 -11.92 1.32
CA GLU A 197 -21.44 -10.77 0.93
C GLU A 197 -21.10 -10.88 -0.56
N LEU A 198 -21.30 -9.77 -1.28
CA LEU A 198 -20.85 -9.61 -2.65
C LEU A 198 -19.76 -8.54 -2.62
N SER A 199 -18.50 -8.95 -2.58
CA SER A 199 -17.39 -8.08 -2.96
C SER A 199 -17.55 -7.81 -4.47
N ILE A 200 -17.72 -6.53 -4.85
CA ILE A 200 -17.90 -6.10 -6.24
C ILE A 200 -16.56 -5.61 -6.78
#